data_AF-A0A7X9DU49-F1
#
_entry.id   AF-A0A7X9DU49-F1
#
_cell.length_a   1.000
_cell.length_b   1.000
_cell.length_c   1.000
_cell.angle_alpha   90.00
_cell.angle_beta   90.00
_cell.angle_gamma   90.00
#
_symmetry.space_group_name_H-M   'P 1'
#
loop_
_entity.id
_entity.type
_entity.pdbx_description
1 polymer ?
#
loop_
_entity_poly.entity_id
_entity_poly.type
_entity_poly.pdbx_seq_one_letter_code
_entity_poly.pdbx_strand_id
1 'polypeptide(L)'
;MVWLSPADLFAAPIDPASAREILFAATPGELAEGACPVGEEPAAEIECLIRLRYQTDPEAQALALDLYRRTGCVPGLLPEEDFDGGYRGVIHLAPQLPAGKERRHLKFVAESIFSYQELFAELEKRSGKKIAYRARDLAFFFFRSQKKRTPAAFAHGWSVGYNTNGSLNHSTDVVRELLFHEIFHLNDHAHDDWSHTALVDIYSRIQKKCGTKIPCLAPYAQGFVKVVGGTYYAFVPGNGVWEYAAELSIQYLREQREVLAGRKLKKPFKCGPEENARAWKLIVDEFFAGVDLLPECPGVAPR
;
A
#
# COMPACT_ATOMS: atom_id res chain seq x y z
N MET A 1 -23.37 -17.19 -12.71
CA MET A 1 -23.18 -16.38 -11.49
C MET A 1 -22.49 -17.27 -10.47
N VAL A 2 -21.17 -17.37 -10.59
CA VAL A 2 -20.35 -18.19 -9.69
C VAL A 2 -19.96 -17.26 -8.55
N TRP A 3 -20.46 -17.55 -7.36
CA TRP A 3 -20.00 -16.89 -6.15
C TRP A 3 -18.57 -17.35 -5.93
N LEU A 4 -17.61 -16.43 -6.02
CA LEU A 4 -16.24 -16.71 -5.59
C LEU A 4 -16.29 -17.14 -4.12
N SER A 5 -15.62 -18.24 -3.82
CA SER A 5 -15.49 -18.74 -2.45
C SER A 5 -14.63 -17.75 -1.65
N PRO A 6 -14.86 -17.55 -0.33
CA PRO A 6 -14.01 -16.73 0.53
C PRO A 6 -12.50 -17.10 0.53
N ALA A 7 -12.13 -18.20 -0.12
CA ALA A 7 -10.76 -18.66 -0.28
C ALA A 7 -9.93 -17.85 -1.29
N ASP A 8 -10.56 -17.18 -2.27
CA ASP A 8 -9.82 -16.37 -3.27
C ASP A 8 -9.43 -14.97 -2.75
N LEU A 9 -9.95 -14.58 -1.58
CA LEU A 9 -9.64 -13.31 -0.92
C LEU A 9 -8.27 -13.31 -0.22
N PHE A 10 -7.61 -14.47 -0.13
CA PHE A 10 -6.26 -14.61 0.42
C PHE A 10 -5.37 -15.20 -0.67
N ALA A 11 -4.69 -14.38 -1.48
CA ALA A 11 -3.69 -14.97 -2.37
C ALA A 11 -2.61 -15.67 -1.54
N ALA A 12 -2.11 -16.78 -2.09
CA ALA A 12 -1.22 -17.69 -1.39
C ALA A 12 0.01 -16.96 -0.82
N PRO A 13 0.57 -17.44 0.31
CA PRO A 13 1.88 -17.01 0.78
C PRO A 13 2.92 -17.14 -0.34
N ILE A 14 3.93 -16.27 -0.32
CA ILE A 14 5.04 -16.33 -1.28
C ILE A 14 5.79 -17.65 -1.09
N ASP A 15 5.83 -18.48 -2.13
CA ASP A 15 6.58 -19.73 -2.15
C ASP A 15 8.08 -19.50 -2.46
N PRO A 16 8.95 -20.51 -2.26
CA PRO A 16 10.39 -20.36 -2.51
C PRO A 16 10.77 -20.05 -3.96
N ALA A 17 10.02 -20.54 -4.95
CA ALA A 17 10.30 -20.27 -6.36
C ALA A 17 10.01 -18.79 -6.67
N SER A 18 8.85 -18.30 -6.24
CA SER A 18 8.45 -16.90 -6.30
C SER A 18 9.47 -16.01 -5.56
N ALA A 19 9.90 -16.40 -4.36
CA ALA A 19 10.91 -15.65 -3.61
C ALA A 19 12.25 -15.57 -4.34
N ARG A 20 12.65 -16.65 -5.04
CA ARG A 20 13.87 -16.68 -5.85
C ARG A 20 13.77 -15.71 -7.03
N GLU A 21 12.64 -15.67 -7.71
CA GLU A 21 12.38 -14.69 -8.77
C GLU A 21 12.42 -13.26 -8.22
N ILE A 22 11.68 -13.00 -7.13
CA ILE A 22 11.60 -11.69 -6.47
C ILE A 22 12.98 -11.17 -6.10
N LEU A 23 13.81 -12.03 -5.51
CA LEU A 23 15.12 -11.65 -4.99
C LEU A 23 16.19 -11.63 -6.09
N PHE A 24 16.13 -12.48 -7.12
CA PHE A 24 17.26 -12.72 -8.02
C PHE A 24 17.01 -12.53 -9.52
N ALA A 25 15.78 -12.41 -10.01
CA ALA A 25 15.54 -12.27 -11.45
C ALA A 25 16.20 -11.01 -12.05
N ALA A 26 16.17 -9.88 -11.33
CA ALA A 26 16.70 -8.61 -11.81
C ALA A 26 18.23 -8.54 -11.87
N THR A 27 18.91 -9.27 -10.98
CA THR A 27 20.38 -9.37 -10.95
C THR A 27 20.74 -10.81 -10.59
N PRO A 28 20.73 -11.71 -11.60
CA PRO A 28 21.12 -13.09 -11.41
C PRO A 28 22.56 -13.11 -10.93
N GLY A 29 22.78 -13.50 -9.68
CA GLY A 29 24.10 -13.86 -9.21
C GLY A 29 24.35 -15.31 -9.52
N GLU A 30 25.59 -15.69 -9.82
CA GLU A 30 26.05 -17.09 -9.85
C GLU A 30 25.72 -17.84 -8.53
N LEU A 31 25.41 -17.09 -7.47
CA LEU A 31 25.11 -17.57 -6.12
C LEU A 31 23.68 -18.07 -5.90
N ALA A 32 22.67 -17.73 -6.72
CA ALA A 32 21.27 -18.05 -6.38
C ALA A 32 20.92 -19.53 -6.61
N GLU A 33 21.56 -20.16 -7.58
CA GLU A 33 21.24 -21.51 -8.01
C GLU A 33 22.00 -22.54 -7.17
N GLY A 34 21.27 -23.28 -6.34
CA GLY A 34 21.83 -24.36 -5.52
C GLY A 34 22.52 -23.94 -4.21
N ALA A 35 22.65 -22.64 -3.91
CA ALA A 35 23.24 -22.20 -2.63
C ALA A 35 22.30 -22.35 -1.42
N CYS A 36 20.98 -22.29 -1.66
CA CYS A 36 19.99 -22.52 -0.63
C CYS A 36 19.39 -23.92 -0.78
N PRO A 37 19.42 -24.75 0.29
CA PRO A 37 18.90 -26.10 0.21
C PRO A 37 17.39 -26.04 -0.03
N VAL A 38 16.96 -26.70 -1.10
CA VAL A 38 15.55 -27.03 -1.30
C VAL A 38 15.20 -28.08 -0.26
N GLY A 39 14.20 -27.78 0.57
CA GLY A 39 13.85 -28.63 1.70
C GLY A 39 12.35 -28.67 1.95
N GLU A 40 11.95 -29.45 2.95
CA GLU A 40 10.55 -29.62 3.35
C GLU A 40 9.96 -28.37 4.03
N GLU A 41 10.79 -27.39 4.39
CA GLU A 41 10.43 -26.17 5.10
C GLU A 41 10.59 -24.93 4.19
N PRO A 42 9.54 -24.51 3.45
CA PRO A 42 9.60 -23.37 2.52
C PRO A 42 10.14 -22.09 3.15
N ALA A 43 9.79 -21.82 4.41
CA ALA A 43 10.25 -20.62 5.11
C ALA A 43 11.78 -20.62 5.31
N ALA A 44 12.39 -21.77 5.56
CA ALA A 44 13.83 -21.87 5.73
C ALA A 44 14.59 -21.58 4.43
N GLU A 45 14.05 -22.03 3.28
CA GLU A 45 14.61 -21.72 1.96
C GLU A 45 14.52 -20.21 1.67
N ILE A 46 13.36 -19.59 1.91
CA ILE A 46 13.17 -18.14 1.69
C ILE A 46 14.10 -17.33 2.59
N GLU A 47 14.23 -17.69 3.86
CA GLU A 47 15.18 -17.01 4.75
C GLU A 47 16.63 -17.16 4.27
N CYS A 48 17.01 -18.33 3.75
CA CYS A 48 18.33 -18.51 3.15
C CYS A 48 18.52 -17.58 1.94
N LEU A 49 17.54 -17.50 1.04
CA LEU A 49 17.59 -16.64 -0.14
C LEU A 49 17.73 -15.17 0.25
N ILE A 50 17.01 -14.71 1.29
CA ILE A 50 17.13 -13.36 1.83
C ILE A 50 18.53 -13.13 2.41
N ARG A 51 19.06 -14.07 3.21
CA ARG A 51 20.42 -13.97 3.75
C ARG A 51 21.44 -13.79 2.63
N LEU A 52 21.34 -14.62 1.60
CA LEU A 52 22.24 -14.58 0.46
C LEU A 52 22.17 -13.22 -0.27
N ARG A 53 20.97 -12.72 -0.56
CA ARG A 53 20.77 -11.45 -1.27
C ARG A 53 21.37 -10.26 -0.51
N TYR A 54 21.26 -10.24 0.81
CA TYR A 54 21.73 -9.15 1.65
C TYR A 54 23.07 -9.42 2.35
N GLN A 55 23.82 -10.45 1.93
CA GLN A 55 25.03 -10.91 2.64
C GLN A 55 26.13 -9.84 2.81
N THR A 56 26.16 -8.82 1.97
CA THR A 56 27.15 -7.73 2.01
C THR A 56 26.79 -6.61 2.98
N ASP A 57 25.58 -6.64 3.57
CA ASP A 57 25.10 -5.66 4.54
C ASP A 57 24.31 -6.36 5.66
N PRO A 58 24.97 -6.73 6.77
CA PRO A 58 24.34 -7.44 7.88
C PRO A 58 23.13 -6.71 8.49
N GLU A 59 23.14 -5.38 8.51
CA GLU A 59 22.01 -4.62 9.04
C GLU A 59 20.81 -4.65 8.09
N ALA A 60 21.03 -4.52 6.78
CA ALA A 60 19.96 -4.69 5.79
C ALA A 60 19.44 -6.13 5.77
N GLN A 61 20.32 -7.11 5.93
CA GLN A 61 19.95 -8.52 6.05
C GLN A 61 19.03 -8.76 7.25
N ALA A 62 19.38 -8.22 8.42
CA ALA A 62 18.55 -8.34 9.62
C ALA A 62 17.16 -7.71 9.43
N LEU A 63 17.08 -6.52 8.81
CA LEU A 63 15.81 -5.86 8.50
C LEU A 63 14.96 -6.66 7.50
N ALA A 64 15.58 -7.21 6.45
CA ALA A 64 14.88 -8.00 5.45
C ALA A 64 14.33 -9.31 6.02
N LEU A 65 15.10 -9.97 6.89
CA LEU A 65 14.64 -11.16 7.61
C LEU A 65 13.51 -10.85 8.59
N ASP A 66 13.61 -9.73 9.34
CA ASP A 66 12.55 -9.34 10.28
C ASP A 66 11.25 -9.01 9.55
N LEU A 67 11.34 -8.32 8.40
CA LEU A 67 10.20 -8.06 7.52
C LEU A 67 9.54 -9.38 7.11
N TYR A 68 10.30 -10.31 6.54
CA TYR A 68 9.76 -11.60 6.12
C TYR A 68 9.15 -12.40 7.26
N ARG A 69 9.86 -12.57 8.38
CA ARG A 69 9.39 -13.37 9.51
C ARG A 69 8.09 -12.86 10.11
N ARG A 70 7.94 -11.54 10.21
CA ARG A 70 6.77 -10.93 10.87
C ARG A 70 5.58 -10.84 9.94
N THR A 71 5.79 -10.70 8.62
CA THR A 71 4.73 -10.29 7.69
C THR A 71 4.61 -11.18 6.45
N GLY A 72 5.54 -12.09 6.22
CA GLY A 72 5.67 -12.87 4.99
C GLY A 72 6.12 -12.06 3.77
N CYS A 73 6.38 -10.76 3.92
CA CYS A 73 6.74 -9.90 2.79
C CYS A 73 8.21 -10.08 2.39
N VAL A 74 8.50 -10.10 1.09
CA VAL A 74 9.84 -10.34 0.56
C VAL A 74 10.39 -9.06 -0.12
N PRO A 75 11.50 -8.47 0.36
CA PRO A 75 12.09 -7.28 -0.23
C PRO A 75 13.10 -7.63 -1.34
N GLY A 76 12.61 -7.66 -2.58
CA GLY A 76 13.35 -8.00 -3.79
C GLY A 76 13.71 -6.80 -4.67
N LEU A 77 13.94 -7.07 -5.96
CA LEU A 77 14.42 -6.11 -6.94
C LEU A 77 13.54 -6.09 -8.18
N LEU A 78 13.09 -4.91 -8.59
CA LEU A 78 12.41 -4.78 -9.88
C LEU A 78 13.43 -5.08 -11.00
N PRO A 79 13.10 -5.93 -11.98
CA PRO A 79 13.86 -6.05 -13.21
C PRO A 79 14.05 -4.67 -13.88
N GLU A 80 15.12 -4.53 -14.65
CA GLU A 80 15.30 -3.33 -15.47
C GLU A 80 14.21 -3.27 -16.53
N GLU A 81 13.50 -2.14 -16.61
CA GLU A 81 12.39 -1.96 -17.53
C GLU A 81 12.15 -0.49 -17.87
N ASP A 82 11.47 -0.27 -18.99
CA ASP A 82 10.98 1.04 -19.38
C ASP A 82 9.51 1.17 -18.98
N PHE A 83 9.22 2.15 -18.11
CA PHE A 83 7.88 2.45 -17.62
C PHE A 83 7.25 3.59 -18.42
N ASP A 84 6.02 3.39 -18.89
CA ASP A 84 5.24 4.47 -19.51
C ASP A 84 4.70 5.42 -18.44
N GLY A 85 5.37 6.57 -18.28
CA GLY A 85 4.95 7.63 -17.37
C GLY A 85 3.80 8.51 -17.89
N GLY A 86 3.12 8.12 -18.98
CA GLY A 86 2.07 8.88 -19.63
C GLY A 86 2.58 10.22 -20.13
N TYR A 87 2.02 11.33 -19.61
CA TYR A 87 2.46 12.69 -19.97
C TYR A 87 3.94 12.97 -19.61
N ARG A 88 4.53 12.15 -18.74
CA ARG A 88 5.95 12.24 -18.38
C ARG A 88 6.85 11.52 -19.38
N GLY A 89 6.29 10.82 -20.36
CA GLY A 89 7.02 9.97 -21.31
C GLY A 89 7.67 8.76 -20.65
N VAL A 90 8.47 8.03 -21.44
CA VAL A 90 9.17 6.83 -20.97
C VAL A 90 10.13 7.18 -19.82
N ILE A 91 10.11 6.35 -18.78
CA ILE A 91 10.98 6.44 -17.62
C ILE A 91 11.70 5.11 -17.46
N HIS A 92 13.01 5.15 -17.56
CA HIS A 92 13.81 3.96 -17.39
C HIS A 92 14.00 3.65 -15.90
N LEU A 93 13.62 2.45 -15.48
CA LEU A 93 13.69 1.94 -14.12
C LEU A 93 14.81 0.90 -14.03
N ALA A 94 15.65 1.00 -13.01
CA ALA A 94 16.74 0.06 -12.79
C ALA A 94 16.66 -0.55 -11.38
N PRO A 95 17.05 -1.83 -11.20
CA PRO A 95 17.10 -2.46 -9.89
C PRO A 95 17.97 -1.65 -8.93
N GLN A 96 17.52 -1.54 -7.68
CA GLN A 96 18.29 -0.89 -6.62
C GLN A 96 18.10 -1.62 -5.31
N LEU A 97 19.14 -2.34 -4.87
CA LEU A 97 19.13 -3.02 -3.58
C LEU A 97 19.04 -1.99 -2.44
N PRO A 98 18.09 -2.13 -1.49
CA PRO A 98 17.97 -1.22 -0.36
C PRO A 98 18.98 -1.60 0.74
N ALA A 99 20.25 -1.54 0.40
CA ALA A 99 21.40 -1.82 1.26
C ALA A 99 22.38 -0.63 1.24
N GLY A 100 23.34 -0.63 2.16
CA GLY A 100 24.31 0.46 2.33
C GLY A 100 23.62 1.81 2.51
N LYS A 101 23.85 2.74 1.58
CA LYS A 101 23.25 4.09 1.63
C LYS A 101 21.72 4.08 1.47
N GLU A 102 21.17 3.06 0.81
CA GLU A 102 19.73 2.93 0.57
C GLU A 102 19.01 2.12 1.66
N ARG A 103 19.72 1.62 2.68
CA ARG A 103 19.17 0.82 3.78
C ARG A 103 17.97 1.47 4.48
N ARG A 104 17.97 2.80 4.58
CA ARG A 104 16.85 3.57 5.16
C ARG A 104 15.51 3.27 4.49
N HIS A 105 15.50 2.95 3.20
CA HIS A 105 14.28 2.65 2.46
C HIS A 105 13.68 1.31 2.88
N LEU A 106 14.52 0.29 3.09
CA LEU A 106 14.07 -0.98 3.67
C LEU A 106 13.49 -0.77 5.07
N LYS A 107 14.14 0.08 5.88
CA LYS A 107 13.62 0.45 7.20
C LYS A 107 12.25 1.14 7.11
N PHE A 108 12.08 2.13 6.22
CA PHE A 108 10.81 2.82 6.03
C PHE A 108 9.68 1.85 5.63
N VAL A 109 9.96 0.93 4.70
CA VAL A 109 9.01 -0.11 4.27
C VAL A 109 8.67 -1.02 5.46
N ALA A 110 9.67 -1.58 6.14
CA ALA A 110 9.46 -2.51 7.23
C ALA A 110 8.63 -1.90 8.38
N GLU A 111 9.03 -0.72 8.87
CA GLU A 111 8.29 -0.02 9.94
C GLU A 111 6.85 0.32 9.53
N SER A 112 6.61 0.61 8.26
CA SER A 112 5.26 0.88 7.74
C SER A 112 4.39 -0.37 7.79
N ILE A 113 4.89 -1.50 7.26
CA ILE A 113 4.13 -2.76 7.25
C ILE A 113 3.89 -3.26 8.67
N PHE A 114 4.89 -3.19 9.55
CA PHE A 114 4.71 -3.54 10.97
C PHE A 114 3.61 -2.71 11.63
N SER A 115 3.55 -1.41 11.34
CA SER A 115 2.52 -0.55 11.90
C SER A 115 1.11 -0.90 11.42
N TYR A 116 0.94 -1.49 10.22
CA TYR A 116 -0.36 -2.00 9.77
C TYR A 116 -0.75 -3.26 10.50
N GLN A 117 0.20 -4.18 10.70
CA GLN A 117 -0.05 -5.42 11.45
C GLN A 117 -0.48 -5.10 12.89
N GLU A 118 0.20 -4.17 13.54
CA GLU A 118 -0.13 -3.71 14.89
C GLU A 118 -1.51 -3.02 14.94
N LEU A 119 -1.79 -2.15 13.97
CA LEU A 119 -3.10 -1.51 13.84
C LEU A 119 -4.22 -2.54 13.67
N PHE A 120 -4.11 -3.43 12.67
CA PHE A 120 -5.14 -4.42 12.39
C PHE A 120 -5.32 -5.38 13.55
N ALA A 121 -4.25 -5.89 14.16
CA ALA A 121 -4.36 -6.74 15.34
C ALA A 121 -5.12 -6.06 16.49
N GLU A 122 -4.89 -4.77 16.74
CA GLU A 122 -5.61 -4.02 17.77
C GLU A 122 -7.08 -3.75 17.38
N LEU A 123 -7.36 -3.45 16.11
CA LEU A 123 -8.73 -3.30 15.59
C LEU A 123 -9.53 -4.60 15.68
N GLU A 124 -8.93 -5.72 15.28
CA GLU A 124 -9.53 -7.05 15.36
C GLU A 124 -9.78 -7.45 16.81
N LYS A 125 -8.81 -7.20 17.70
CA LYS A 125 -8.95 -7.47 19.14
C LYS A 125 -10.11 -6.70 19.77
N ARG A 126 -10.29 -5.42 19.41
CA ARG A 126 -11.38 -4.59 19.97
C ARG A 126 -12.75 -4.94 19.41
N SER A 127 -12.82 -5.27 18.12
CA SER A 127 -14.08 -5.50 17.42
C SER A 127 -14.54 -6.96 17.45
N GLY A 128 -13.64 -7.90 17.67
CA GLY A 128 -13.87 -9.34 17.52
C GLY A 128 -14.06 -9.79 16.07
N LYS A 129 -13.80 -8.91 15.09
CA LYS A 129 -13.95 -9.20 13.66
C LYS A 129 -12.59 -9.28 13.00
N LYS A 130 -12.44 -10.17 12.02
CA LYS A 130 -11.24 -10.25 11.17
C LYS A 130 -11.29 -9.18 10.08
N ILE A 131 -10.22 -8.42 9.90
CA ILE A 131 -10.10 -7.41 8.84
C ILE A 131 -9.82 -8.10 7.50
N ALA A 132 -10.50 -7.67 6.43
CA ALA A 132 -10.37 -8.25 5.10
C ALA A 132 -9.17 -7.66 4.32
N TYR A 133 -8.72 -6.46 4.68
CA TYR A 133 -7.59 -5.79 4.04
C TYR A 133 -6.27 -6.58 4.20
N ARG A 134 -5.72 -7.05 3.09
CA ARG A 134 -4.41 -7.72 3.05
C ARG A 134 -3.27 -6.71 3.04
N ALA A 135 -2.38 -6.85 4.02
CA ALA A 135 -1.10 -6.12 4.10
C ALA A 135 0.09 -7.05 4.41
N ARG A 136 -0.05 -8.35 4.09
CA ARG A 136 0.92 -9.42 4.35
C ARG A 136 1.24 -10.19 3.07
N ASP A 137 2.35 -10.93 3.10
CA ASP A 137 2.75 -11.82 2.02
C ASP A 137 2.87 -11.08 0.67
N LEU A 138 3.46 -9.89 0.70
CA LEU A 138 3.62 -9.00 -0.46
C LEU A 138 5.07 -9.01 -0.95
N ALA A 139 5.26 -8.92 -2.26
CA ALA A 139 6.58 -8.66 -2.83
C ALA A 139 6.85 -7.15 -2.88
N PHE A 140 7.98 -6.70 -2.32
CA PHE A 140 8.43 -5.31 -2.47
C PHE A 140 9.59 -5.27 -3.44
N PHE A 141 9.37 -4.74 -4.64
CA PHE A 141 10.36 -4.63 -5.70
C PHE A 141 11.06 -3.27 -5.64
N PHE A 142 12.29 -3.24 -5.12
CA PHE A 142 13.04 -1.99 -5.00
C PHE A 142 13.73 -1.63 -6.32
N PHE A 143 13.59 -0.36 -6.70
CA PHE A 143 14.18 0.20 -7.92
C PHE A 143 14.63 1.65 -7.72
N ARG A 144 15.26 2.20 -8.75
CA ARG A 144 15.49 3.64 -8.92
C ARG A 144 15.08 4.07 -10.32
N SER A 145 14.43 5.23 -10.45
CA SER A 145 14.18 5.82 -11.77
C SER A 145 15.39 6.61 -12.26
N GLN A 146 15.80 6.46 -13.52
CA GLN A 146 16.88 7.26 -14.10
C GLN A 146 16.37 8.63 -14.57
N LYS A 147 17.12 9.69 -14.26
CA LYS A 147 16.87 11.10 -14.66
C LYS A 147 15.55 11.73 -14.15
N LYS A 148 14.64 10.94 -13.62
CA LYS A 148 13.38 11.34 -12.97
C LYS A 148 13.31 10.72 -11.57
N ARG A 149 12.35 11.15 -10.75
CA ARG A 149 12.11 10.65 -9.37
C ARG A 149 10.71 10.03 -9.23
N THR A 150 10.23 9.42 -10.31
CA THR A 150 8.83 9.04 -10.50
C THR A 150 8.75 7.74 -11.31
N PRO A 151 7.75 6.87 -11.08
CA PRO A 151 6.79 6.93 -9.97
C PRO A 151 7.49 6.77 -8.60
N ALA A 152 6.82 7.18 -7.51
CA ALA A 152 7.37 7.00 -6.15
C ALA A 152 7.18 5.56 -5.66
N ALA A 153 6.04 4.98 -6.01
CA ALA A 153 5.73 3.56 -5.94
C ALA A 153 4.64 3.24 -6.97
N PHE A 154 4.36 1.96 -7.17
CA PHE A 154 3.21 1.46 -7.93
C PHE A 154 2.85 0.04 -7.45
N ALA A 155 1.62 -0.40 -7.68
CA ALA A 155 1.13 -1.72 -7.29
C ALA A 155 0.69 -2.57 -8.49
N HIS A 156 1.04 -3.86 -8.47
CA HIS A 156 0.57 -4.85 -9.45
C HIS A 156 0.78 -6.27 -8.90
N GLY A 157 -0.15 -7.22 -9.16
CA GLY A 157 0.07 -8.65 -8.90
C GLY A 157 0.55 -8.99 -7.48
N TRP A 158 -0.14 -8.45 -6.46
CA TRP A 158 0.25 -8.55 -5.04
C TRP A 158 1.68 -8.10 -4.71
N SER A 159 2.20 -7.19 -5.54
CA SER A 159 3.53 -6.64 -5.43
C SER A 159 3.47 -5.11 -5.43
N VAL A 160 4.43 -4.49 -4.75
CA VAL A 160 4.63 -3.04 -4.75
C VAL A 160 6.02 -2.73 -5.28
N GLY A 161 6.09 -2.04 -6.42
CA GLY A 161 7.31 -1.38 -6.88
C GLY A 161 7.60 -0.19 -5.99
N TYR A 162 8.79 -0.11 -5.40
CA TYR A 162 9.21 0.96 -4.51
C TYR A 162 10.45 1.70 -5.04
N ASN A 163 10.32 3.01 -5.27
CA ASN A 163 11.42 3.81 -5.81
C ASN A 163 12.30 4.39 -4.70
N THR A 164 13.52 3.88 -4.56
CA THR A 164 14.53 4.39 -3.61
C THR A 164 14.94 5.85 -3.86
N ASN A 165 14.74 6.39 -5.07
CA ASN A 165 14.98 7.81 -5.36
C ASN A 165 13.69 8.62 -5.59
N GLY A 166 12.53 8.04 -5.24
CA GLY A 166 11.22 8.67 -5.34
C GLY A 166 11.12 9.93 -4.49
N SER A 167 10.47 10.97 -5.02
CA SER A 167 10.40 12.28 -4.34
C SER A 167 9.67 12.27 -2.99
N LEU A 168 8.76 11.31 -2.78
CA LEU A 168 7.99 11.17 -1.53
C LEU A 168 8.74 10.35 -0.46
N ASN A 169 9.75 9.58 -0.84
CA ASN A 169 10.29 8.50 -0.01
C ASN A 169 11.37 8.97 0.97
N HIS A 170 11.05 9.94 1.83
CA HIS A 170 12.01 10.62 2.71
C HIS A 170 11.81 10.38 4.21
N SER A 171 10.70 9.78 4.62
CA SER A 171 10.42 9.44 6.03
C SER A 171 9.48 8.24 6.14
N THR A 172 9.51 7.55 7.29
CA THR A 172 8.58 6.45 7.58
C THR A 172 7.12 6.92 7.52
N ASP A 173 6.79 8.13 7.99
CA ASP A 173 5.40 8.60 7.99
C ASP A 173 4.83 8.77 6.59
N VAL A 174 5.62 9.34 5.68
CA VAL A 174 5.20 9.51 4.27
C VAL A 174 5.17 8.18 3.54
N VAL A 175 6.17 7.31 3.75
CA VAL A 175 6.21 5.98 3.14
C VAL A 175 5.05 5.12 3.63
N ARG A 176 4.63 5.27 4.90
CA ARG A 176 3.47 4.57 5.43
C ARG A 176 2.21 4.91 4.61
N GLU A 177 1.89 6.18 4.46
CA GLU A 177 0.69 6.54 3.71
C GLU A 177 0.79 6.15 2.23
N LEU A 178 1.97 6.30 1.62
CA LEU A 178 2.22 5.85 0.25
C LEU A 178 1.98 4.34 0.10
N LEU A 179 2.56 3.52 0.97
CA LEU A 179 2.40 2.07 0.85
C LEU A 179 0.96 1.63 1.13
N PHE A 180 0.26 2.28 2.05
CA PHE A 180 -1.15 1.96 2.30
C PHE A 180 -2.03 2.29 1.08
N HIS A 181 -1.70 3.37 0.37
CA HIS A 181 -2.32 3.70 -0.91
C HIS A 181 -2.06 2.62 -1.97
N GLU A 182 -0.79 2.26 -2.21
CA GLU A 182 -0.47 1.24 -3.23
C GLU A 182 -1.05 -0.13 -2.88
N ILE A 183 -1.00 -0.53 -1.61
CA ILE A 183 -1.58 -1.80 -1.16
C ILE A 183 -3.11 -1.77 -1.27
N PHE A 184 -3.76 -0.60 -1.16
CA PHE A 184 -5.20 -0.51 -1.40
C PHE A 184 -5.53 -0.88 -2.83
N HIS A 185 -4.76 -0.42 -3.84
CA HIS A 185 -4.99 -0.81 -5.24
C HIS A 185 -4.94 -2.33 -5.44
N LEU A 186 -4.06 -3.03 -4.71
CA LEU A 186 -4.01 -4.51 -4.74
C LEU A 186 -5.28 -5.15 -4.18
N ASN A 187 -5.81 -4.59 -3.08
CA ASN A 187 -7.05 -5.08 -2.46
C ASN A 187 -8.28 -4.73 -3.30
N ASP A 188 -8.36 -3.52 -3.85
CA ASP A 188 -9.46 -3.09 -4.73
C ASP A 188 -9.55 -3.99 -5.97
N HIS A 189 -8.39 -4.27 -6.59
CA HIS A 189 -8.31 -5.17 -7.73
C HIS A 189 -8.73 -6.61 -7.39
N ALA A 190 -8.32 -7.11 -6.23
CA ALA A 190 -8.74 -8.44 -5.75
C ALA A 190 -10.24 -8.54 -5.43
N HIS A 191 -10.91 -7.40 -5.30
CA HIS A 191 -12.36 -7.28 -5.11
C HIS A 191 -13.05 -6.80 -6.40
N ASP A 192 -12.58 -7.28 -7.56
CA ASP A 192 -13.15 -6.97 -8.89
C ASP A 192 -13.20 -5.47 -9.21
N ASP A 193 -12.11 -4.75 -8.88
CA ASP A 193 -12.01 -3.30 -9.01
C ASP A 193 -13.18 -2.57 -8.31
N TRP A 194 -13.50 -3.00 -7.08
CA TRP A 194 -14.68 -2.62 -6.29
C TRP A 194 -15.01 -1.13 -6.34
N SER A 195 -14.01 -0.26 -6.26
CA SER A 195 -14.17 1.19 -6.27
C SER A 195 -14.93 1.71 -7.49
N HIS A 196 -14.75 1.07 -8.65
CA HIS A 196 -15.42 1.42 -9.90
C HIS A 196 -16.93 1.18 -9.89
N THR A 197 -17.42 0.35 -8.97
CA THR A 197 -18.85 0.08 -8.82
C THR A 197 -19.43 0.74 -7.57
N ALA A 198 -18.73 0.65 -6.43
CA ALA A 198 -19.24 1.12 -5.15
C ALA A 198 -19.14 2.64 -5.00
N LEU A 199 -18.08 3.27 -5.52
CA LEU A 199 -17.78 4.69 -5.27
C LEU A 199 -18.00 5.60 -6.48
N VAL A 200 -18.19 5.06 -7.69
CA VAL A 200 -18.23 5.84 -8.94
C VAL A 200 -19.29 6.94 -8.93
N ASP A 201 -20.47 6.66 -8.39
CA ASP A 201 -21.57 7.60 -8.28
C ASP A 201 -21.25 8.75 -7.31
N ILE A 202 -20.58 8.44 -6.20
CA ILE A 202 -20.16 9.42 -5.20
C ILE A 202 -19.08 10.31 -5.82
N TYR A 203 -18.04 9.70 -6.39
CA TYR A 203 -16.94 10.39 -7.05
C TYR A 203 -17.44 11.32 -8.16
N SER A 204 -18.31 10.82 -9.04
CA SER A 204 -18.87 11.60 -10.16
C SER A 204 -19.68 12.80 -9.67
N ARG A 205 -20.43 12.68 -8.57
CA ARG A 205 -21.13 13.82 -7.96
C ARG A 205 -20.16 14.88 -7.43
N ILE A 206 -19.10 14.46 -6.74
CA ILE A 206 -18.06 15.37 -6.25
C ILE A 206 -17.36 16.07 -7.43
N GLN A 207 -16.98 15.33 -8.46
CA GLN A 207 -16.34 15.87 -9.66
C GLN A 207 -17.26 16.85 -10.41
N LYS A 208 -18.54 16.51 -10.57
CA LYS A 208 -19.53 17.42 -11.19
C LYS A 208 -19.71 18.71 -10.39
N LYS A 209 -19.69 18.62 -9.06
CA LYS A 209 -19.85 19.76 -8.15
C LYS A 209 -18.61 20.66 -8.11
N CYS A 210 -17.43 20.06 -8.01
CA CYS A 210 -16.19 20.77 -7.69
C CYS A 210 -15.22 20.93 -8.87
N GLY A 211 -15.34 20.10 -9.91
CA GLY A 211 -14.32 19.97 -10.95
C GLY A 211 -12.96 19.70 -10.31
N THR A 212 -11.98 20.54 -10.64
CA THR A 212 -10.62 20.48 -10.08
C THR A 212 -10.36 21.54 -8.99
N LYS A 213 -11.39 22.27 -8.53
CA LYS A 213 -11.21 23.41 -7.60
C LYS A 213 -10.82 22.94 -6.20
N ILE A 214 -9.58 23.21 -5.80
CA ILE A 214 -9.01 22.81 -4.50
C ILE A 214 -9.90 23.19 -3.30
N PRO A 215 -10.42 24.43 -3.17
CA PRO A 215 -11.24 24.79 -2.00
C PRO A 215 -12.54 23.98 -1.91
N CYS A 216 -13.13 23.60 -3.05
CA CYS A 216 -14.34 22.78 -3.09
C CYS A 216 -14.03 21.31 -2.76
N LEU A 217 -12.89 20.80 -3.23
CA LEU A 217 -12.47 19.42 -3.03
C LEU A 217 -11.92 19.12 -1.62
N ALA A 218 -11.47 20.15 -0.90
CA ALA A 218 -10.82 19.99 0.41
C ALA A 218 -11.60 19.16 1.45
N PRO A 219 -12.96 19.21 1.53
CA PRO A 219 -13.71 18.34 2.43
C PRO A 219 -13.69 16.86 2.03
N TYR A 220 -13.53 16.57 0.73
CA TYR A 220 -13.60 15.22 0.14
C TYR A 220 -12.23 14.55 0.02
N ALA A 221 -11.17 15.35 -0.09
CA ALA A 221 -9.79 14.89 -0.16
C ALA A 221 -8.98 15.59 0.94
N GLN A 222 -8.99 15.01 2.14
CA GLN A 222 -8.18 15.50 3.26
C GLN A 222 -6.72 15.00 3.21
N GLY A 223 -6.39 14.19 2.18
CA GLY A 223 -5.06 13.68 1.87
C GLY A 223 -4.04 14.76 1.52
N PHE A 224 -2.76 14.39 1.64
CA PHE A 224 -1.61 15.27 1.41
C PHE A 224 -1.17 15.33 -0.06
N VAL A 225 -1.55 14.35 -0.89
CA VAL A 225 -1.05 14.26 -2.26
C VAL A 225 -1.81 15.24 -3.15
N LYS A 226 -1.24 16.44 -3.26
CA LYS A 226 -1.58 17.42 -4.29
C LYS A 226 -0.52 17.38 -5.38
N VAL A 227 -0.94 17.43 -6.63
CA VAL A 227 0.01 17.64 -7.74
C VAL A 227 0.49 19.09 -7.66
N VAL A 228 1.80 19.30 -7.76
CA VAL A 228 2.41 20.65 -7.74
C VAL A 228 1.78 21.49 -8.85
N GLY A 229 1.20 22.65 -8.48
CA GLY A 229 0.49 23.53 -9.41
C GLY A 229 -0.87 22.99 -9.90
N GLY A 230 -1.32 21.83 -9.40
CA GLY A 230 -2.55 21.16 -9.78
C GLY A 230 -3.55 21.02 -8.63
N THR A 231 -4.33 19.94 -8.64
CA THR A 231 -5.35 19.65 -7.63
C THR A 231 -5.00 18.41 -6.79
N TYR A 232 -5.94 17.93 -5.97
CA TYR A 232 -5.80 16.65 -5.25
C TYR A 232 -5.60 15.51 -6.24
N TYR A 233 -4.66 14.61 -5.96
CA TYR A 233 -4.23 13.57 -6.89
C TYR A 233 -5.39 12.77 -7.49
N ALA A 234 -6.34 12.34 -6.65
CA ALA A 234 -7.53 11.61 -7.09
C ALA A 234 -8.45 12.35 -8.08
N PHE A 235 -8.36 13.68 -8.16
CA PHE A 235 -9.22 14.53 -9.00
C PHE A 235 -8.45 15.20 -10.16
N VAL A 236 -7.20 14.79 -10.40
CA VAL A 236 -6.43 15.23 -11.57
C VAL A 236 -6.99 14.55 -12.83
N PRO A 237 -7.11 15.25 -13.97
CA PRO A 237 -7.50 14.61 -15.22
C PRO A 237 -6.59 13.42 -15.58
N GLY A 238 -7.19 12.27 -15.88
CA GLY A 238 -6.47 11.01 -16.14
C GLY A 238 -6.47 10.05 -14.95
N ASN A 239 -6.68 10.55 -13.73
CA ASN A 239 -6.96 9.75 -12.55
C ASN A 239 -8.47 9.53 -12.37
N GLY A 240 -8.88 8.77 -11.36
CA GLY A 240 -10.30 8.47 -11.16
C GLY A 240 -10.66 7.93 -9.79
N VAL A 241 -11.76 7.19 -9.76
CA VAL A 241 -12.41 6.71 -8.54
C VAL A 241 -11.51 5.75 -7.74
N TRP A 242 -10.65 4.98 -8.39
CA TRP A 242 -9.69 4.09 -7.71
C TRP A 242 -8.67 4.89 -6.87
N GLU A 243 -8.17 6.02 -7.38
CA GLU A 243 -7.30 6.92 -6.61
C GLU A 243 -8.06 7.56 -5.45
N TYR A 244 -9.34 7.91 -5.66
CA TYR A 244 -10.18 8.43 -4.58
C TYR A 244 -10.37 7.39 -3.48
N ALA A 245 -10.60 6.12 -3.84
CA ALA A 245 -10.74 5.02 -2.90
C ALA A 245 -9.43 4.76 -2.12
N ALA A 246 -8.28 4.79 -2.79
CA ALA A 246 -6.98 4.68 -2.14
C ALA A 246 -6.73 5.83 -1.15
N GLU A 247 -7.09 7.07 -1.48
CA GLU A 247 -7.02 8.21 -0.55
C GLU A 247 -7.99 8.07 0.64
N LEU A 248 -9.19 7.50 0.44
CA LEU A 248 -10.10 7.18 1.54
C LEU A 248 -9.49 6.15 2.50
N SER A 249 -8.77 5.15 1.97
CA SER A 249 -8.09 4.14 2.79
C SER A 249 -7.00 4.77 3.66
N ILE A 250 -6.25 5.75 3.14
CA ILE A 250 -5.28 6.53 3.93
C ILE A 250 -5.99 7.31 5.03
N GLN A 251 -7.15 7.90 4.74
CA GLN A 251 -7.93 8.62 5.74
C GLN A 251 -8.39 7.67 6.85
N TYR A 252 -8.81 6.45 6.50
CA TYR A 252 -9.11 5.39 7.46
C TYR A 252 -7.89 5.09 8.36
N LEU A 253 -6.74 4.79 7.75
CA LEU A 253 -5.49 4.53 8.46
C LEU A 253 -5.17 5.64 9.46
N ARG A 254 -5.22 6.91 9.03
CA ARG A 254 -4.92 8.07 9.86
C ARG A 254 -5.84 8.17 11.06
N GLU A 255 -7.15 8.16 10.82
CA GLU A 255 -8.12 8.40 11.87
C GLU A 255 -8.18 7.28 12.90
N GLN A 256 -8.07 6.01 12.47
CA GLN A 256 -8.01 4.89 13.42
C GLN A 256 -6.75 4.97 14.31
N ARG A 257 -5.59 5.34 13.73
CA ARG A 257 -4.35 5.51 14.51
C ARG A 257 -4.44 6.64 15.53
N GLU A 258 -5.08 7.75 15.20
CA GLU A 258 -5.32 8.85 16.14
C GLU A 258 -6.19 8.38 17.32
N VAL A 259 -7.27 7.66 17.05
CA VAL A 259 -8.16 7.12 18.09
C VAL A 259 -7.43 6.10 18.98
N LEU A 260 -6.66 5.17 18.39
CA LEU A 260 -5.88 4.20 19.15
C LEU A 260 -4.80 4.85 20.02
N ALA A 261 -4.24 5.97 19.57
CA ALA A 261 -3.30 6.77 20.36
C ALA A 261 -3.98 7.65 21.43
N GLY A 262 -5.30 7.52 21.61
CA GLY A 262 -6.08 8.31 22.58
C GLY A 262 -6.24 9.78 22.21
N ARG A 263 -5.96 10.16 20.96
CA ARG A 263 -6.07 11.54 20.48
C ARG A 263 -7.49 11.82 20.00
N LYS A 264 -7.96 13.05 20.23
CA LYS A 264 -9.28 13.51 19.78
C LYS A 264 -9.19 14.07 18.36
N LEU A 265 -9.95 13.49 17.46
CA LEU A 265 -10.15 14.03 16.11
C LEU A 265 -11.15 15.19 16.18
N LYS A 266 -10.72 16.37 15.74
CA LYS A 266 -11.59 17.57 15.75
C LYS A 266 -12.74 17.47 14.73
N LYS A 267 -12.48 16.84 13.59
CA LYS A 267 -13.43 16.68 12.48
C LYS A 267 -13.15 15.34 11.78
N PRO A 268 -13.73 14.23 12.26
CA PRO A 268 -13.66 12.95 11.56
C PRO A 268 -14.18 13.10 10.13
N PHE A 269 -13.54 12.44 9.17
CA PHE A 269 -13.87 12.56 7.75
C PHE A 269 -15.34 12.24 7.47
N LYS A 270 -15.86 11.17 8.09
CA LYS A 270 -17.25 10.72 7.97
C LYS A 270 -18.28 11.75 8.43
N CYS A 271 -17.86 12.75 9.22
CA CYS A 271 -18.71 13.83 9.73
C CYS A 271 -18.67 15.10 8.87
N GLY A 272 -18.07 15.03 7.68
CA GLY A 272 -18.11 16.07 6.67
C GLY A 272 -19.43 16.08 5.87
N PRO A 273 -19.38 16.47 4.58
CA PRO A 273 -20.53 16.36 3.67
C PRO A 273 -21.10 14.93 3.59
N GLU A 274 -22.36 14.80 3.17
CA GLU A 274 -23.06 13.50 3.06
C GLU A 274 -22.26 12.47 2.22
N GLU A 275 -21.57 12.92 1.18
CA GLU A 275 -20.75 12.04 0.34
C GLU A 275 -19.63 11.36 1.14
N ASN A 276 -19.06 12.03 2.15
CA ASN A 276 -18.02 11.46 3.00
C ASN A 276 -18.57 10.33 3.86
N ALA A 277 -19.71 10.53 4.51
CA ALA A 277 -20.33 9.50 5.35
C ALA A 277 -20.65 8.24 4.53
N ARG A 278 -21.17 8.42 3.32
CA ARG A 278 -21.49 7.33 2.40
C ARG A 278 -20.24 6.60 1.92
N ALA A 279 -19.23 7.33 1.45
CA ALA A 279 -17.98 6.73 0.98
C ALA A 279 -17.23 6.00 2.10
N TRP A 280 -17.21 6.61 3.30
CA TRP A 280 -16.62 6.02 4.49
C TRP A 280 -17.29 4.70 4.87
N LYS A 281 -18.63 4.67 4.93
CA LYS A 281 -19.36 3.44 5.23
C LYS A 281 -19.01 2.33 4.25
N LEU A 282 -18.99 2.63 2.95
CA LEU A 282 -18.70 1.65 1.90
C LEU A 282 -17.30 1.04 2.08
N ILE A 283 -16.25 1.86 2.21
CA ILE A 283 -14.88 1.36 2.34
C ILE A 283 -14.65 0.61 3.66
N VAL A 284 -15.29 1.07 4.75
CA VAL A 284 -15.20 0.43 6.07
C VAL A 284 -15.88 -0.92 6.09
N ASP A 285 -17.07 -1.03 5.51
CA ASP A 285 -17.80 -2.30 5.44
C ASP A 285 -17.04 -3.33 4.59
N GLU A 286 -16.52 -2.92 3.44
CA GLU A 286 -15.83 -3.80 2.49
C GLU A 286 -14.48 -4.30 3.02
N PHE A 287 -13.54 -3.39 3.27
CA PHE A 287 -12.14 -3.77 3.52
C PHE A 287 -11.81 -3.89 5.01
N PHE A 288 -12.59 -3.23 5.86
CA PHE A 288 -12.31 -3.14 7.28
C PHE A 288 -13.39 -3.81 8.14
N ALA A 289 -14.19 -4.71 7.54
CA ALA A 289 -15.19 -5.54 8.22
C ALA A 289 -16.23 -4.75 9.06
N GLY A 290 -16.50 -3.50 8.69
CA GLY A 290 -17.38 -2.62 9.45
C GLY A 290 -16.74 -2.07 10.74
N VAL A 291 -15.43 -2.21 10.92
CA VAL A 291 -14.71 -1.77 12.13
C VAL A 291 -14.34 -0.30 11.98
N ASP A 292 -14.98 0.54 12.78
CA ASP A 292 -14.70 1.97 12.86
C ASP A 292 -14.72 2.43 14.31
N LEU A 293 -13.56 2.84 14.85
CA LEU A 293 -13.45 3.32 16.22
C LEU A 293 -13.83 4.80 16.38
N LEU A 294 -14.16 5.49 15.29
CA LEU A 294 -14.49 6.91 15.34
C LEU A 294 -15.84 7.13 16.03
N PRO A 295 -15.96 8.18 16.86
CA PRO A 295 -17.23 8.53 17.47
C PRO A 295 -18.29 8.84 16.42
N GLU A 296 -19.55 8.72 16.83
CA GLU A 296 -20.69 9.14 16.03
C GLU A 296 -20.64 10.64 15.70
N CYS A 297 -21.18 10.99 14.54
CA CYS A 297 -21.16 12.37 14.08
C CYS A 297 -22.16 13.24 14.85
N PRO A 298 -21.76 14.44 15.33
CA PRO A 298 -22.66 15.33 16.03
C PRO A 298 -23.86 15.72 15.15
N GLY A 299 -25.09 15.56 15.68
CA GLY A 299 -26.30 16.03 15.01
C GLY A 299 -26.93 15.08 13.99
N VAL A 300 -26.42 13.85 13.86
CA VAL A 300 -27.08 12.78 13.09
C VAL A 300 -27.97 11.99 14.04
N ALA A 301 -29.28 12.30 14.09
CA ALA A 301 -30.24 11.43 14.77
C ALA A 301 -30.24 10.05 14.07
N PRO A 302 -30.33 8.93 14.81
CA PRO A 302 -30.46 7.61 14.19
C PRO A 302 -31.71 7.61 13.30
N ARG A 303 -31.53 7.27 12.02
CA ARG A 303 -32.63 7.01 11.10
C ARG A 303 -33.09 5.57 11.26
#